data_AF-A0A832AVC3-F1
#
_entry.id   AF-A0A832AVC3-F1
#
_cell.length_a   1.000
_cell.length_b   1.000
_cell.length_c   1.000
_cell.angle_alpha   90.00
_cell.angle_beta   90.00
_cell.angle_gamma   90.00
#
_symmetry.space_group_name_H-M   'P 1'
#
loop_
_entity.id
_entity.type
_entity.pdbx_description
1 polymer ?
#
loop_
_entity_poly.entity_id
_entity_poly.type
_entity_poly.pdbx_seq_one_letter_code
_entity_poly.pdbx_strand_id
1 'polypeptide(L)'
;MLNYSNKNLILDEIEKEFLDKFVSAFEKYLRIEQIPEKSRDKIAEILLDIRNGLYGKPSTPAGTVSILRSDLVERAKKFRGISEEEILELILPSLMSSGLMLERLIPDPSPYYTFPAPCLSEEIIALTKLGGREGVTKPEIVRPANKIDDIFSAALKELGFEVSLSTSKESRQGEPVKVDVWGQRRIGSTRFSVYVSCRNWNKTVNKDGVIEEISRVVNLRELPQLRIIVAGELAKDAREIAESEGFYIIELGRRTDAKEISELVNKALEDFFTSIAHPKLRELTSRIADLEEKLEKIEKDLSELISKLKKT
;
A
#
# COMPACT_ATOMS: atom_id res chain seq x y z
N MET A 1 19.99 -4.75 -19.48
CA MET A 1 19.40 -3.57 -18.80
C MET A 1 18.95 -2.59 -19.88
N LEU A 2 17.70 -2.11 -19.83
CA LEU A 2 17.27 -1.00 -20.70
C LEU A 2 17.99 0.27 -20.25
N ASN A 3 18.59 1.03 -21.17
CA ASN A 3 19.12 2.35 -20.87
C ASN A 3 17.96 3.27 -20.42
N TYR A 4 18.24 4.22 -19.53
CA TYR A 4 17.28 5.13 -18.89
C TYR A 4 16.36 5.82 -19.91
N SER A 5 16.90 6.26 -21.05
CA SER A 5 16.12 6.86 -22.13
C SER A 5 15.09 5.91 -22.75
N ASN A 6 15.45 4.63 -22.94
CA ASN A 6 14.54 3.63 -23.48
C ASN A 6 13.45 3.24 -22.46
N LYS A 7 13.77 3.30 -21.17
CA LYS A 7 12.79 3.05 -20.10
C LYS A 7 11.71 4.14 -20.07
N ASN A 8 12.08 5.41 -20.16
CA ASN A 8 11.11 6.50 -20.13
C ASN A 8 10.21 6.47 -21.36
N LEU A 9 10.75 6.19 -22.56
CA LEU A 9 9.94 6.03 -23.76
C LEU A 9 8.89 4.92 -23.63
N ILE A 10 9.24 3.78 -23.04
CA ILE A 10 8.28 2.69 -22.79
C ILE A 10 7.21 3.11 -21.79
N LEU A 11 7.58 3.82 -20.72
CA LEU A 11 6.62 4.30 -19.72
C LEU A 11 5.68 5.36 -20.29
N ASP A 12 6.19 6.24 -21.14
CA ASP A 12 5.41 7.27 -21.84
C ASP A 12 4.38 6.62 -22.78
N GLU A 13 4.76 5.58 -23.52
CA GLU A 13 3.83 4.83 -24.38
C GLU A 13 2.78 4.06 -23.55
N ILE A 14 3.16 3.49 -22.40
CA ILE A 14 2.20 2.85 -21.48
C ILE A 14 1.20 3.86 -20.92
N GLU A 15 1.68 5.03 -20.47
CA GLU A 15 0.82 6.10 -19.94
C GLU A 15 -0.19 6.54 -20.99
N LYS A 16 0.26 6.70 -22.24
CA LYS A 16 -0.57 7.09 -23.37
C LYS A 16 -1.57 6.00 -23.77
N GLU A 17 -1.14 4.74 -23.90
CA GLU A 17 -1.98 3.62 -24.34
C GLU A 17 -3.08 3.30 -23.32
N PHE A 18 -2.77 3.44 -22.03
CA PHE A 18 -3.68 3.07 -20.95
C PHE A 18 -4.24 4.28 -20.17
N LEU A 19 -4.21 5.47 -20.76
CA LEU A 19 -4.65 6.72 -20.11
C LEU A 19 -6.06 6.61 -19.54
N ASP A 20 -7.02 6.06 -20.28
CA ASP A 20 -8.41 5.90 -19.82
C ASP A 20 -8.53 5.00 -18.59
N LYS A 21 -7.70 3.94 -18.53
CA LYS A 21 -7.63 3.06 -17.35
C LYS A 21 -7.01 3.80 -16.17
N PHE A 22 -6.00 4.62 -16.42
CA PHE A 22 -5.41 5.46 -15.39
C PHE A 22 -6.40 6.51 -14.88
N VAL A 23 -7.19 7.18 -15.74
CA VAL A 23 -8.26 8.10 -15.34
C VAL A 23 -9.30 7.40 -14.49
N SER A 24 -9.80 6.24 -14.93
CA SER A 24 -10.78 5.44 -14.17
C SER A 24 -10.24 5.00 -12.80
N ALA A 25 -8.97 4.58 -12.75
CA ALA A 25 -8.33 4.23 -11.49
C ALA A 25 -8.13 5.47 -10.61
N PHE A 26 -7.73 6.59 -11.21
CA PHE A 26 -7.49 7.85 -10.50
C PHE A 26 -8.78 8.38 -9.88
N GLU A 27 -9.90 8.37 -10.60
CA GLU A 27 -11.23 8.71 -10.10
C GLU A 27 -11.59 7.89 -8.84
N LYS A 28 -11.29 6.58 -8.84
CA LYS A 28 -11.59 5.69 -7.71
C LYS A 28 -10.79 5.99 -6.44
N TYR A 29 -9.56 6.51 -6.59
CA TYR A 29 -8.64 6.73 -5.47
C TYR A 29 -8.44 8.20 -5.11
N LEU A 30 -9.04 9.11 -5.86
CA LEU A 30 -9.02 10.54 -5.60
C LEU A 30 -9.74 10.84 -4.29
N ARG A 31 -9.06 11.56 -3.40
CA ARG A 31 -9.58 11.90 -2.07
C ARG A 31 -10.20 13.29 -2.08
N ILE A 32 -11.32 13.43 -2.81
CA ILE A 32 -12.03 14.72 -2.99
C ILE A 32 -12.43 15.33 -1.65
N GLU A 33 -12.71 14.51 -0.64
CA GLU A 33 -13.05 14.94 0.71
C GLU A 33 -11.92 15.71 1.42
N GLN A 34 -10.67 15.55 0.96
CA GLN A 34 -9.51 16.30 1.46
C GLN A 34 -9.42 17.70 0.85
N ILE A 35 -10.29 18.03 -0.12
CA ILE A 35 -10.35 19.35 -0.75
C ILE A 35 -11.46 20.16 -0.09
N PRO A 36 -11.12 21.21 0.69
CA PRO A 36 -12.11 22.09 1.29
C PRO A 36 -13.01 22.73 0.24
N GLU A 37 -14.31 22.80 0.52
CA GLU A 37 -15.32 23.32 -0.40
C GLU A 37 -14.95 24.71 -0.94
N LYS A 38 -14.50 25.60 -0.05
CA LYS A 38 -14.03 26.96 -0.38
C LYS A 38 -12.86 27.03 -1.37
N SER A 39 -12.13 25.94 -1.56
CA SER A 39 -10.96 25.86 -2.45
C SER A 39 -11.20 25.07 -3.74
N ARG A 40 -12.35 24.39 -3.88
CA ARG A 40 -12.64 23.51 -5.02
C ARG A 40 -12.58 24.23 -6.36
N ASP A 41 -13.25 25.37 -6.46
CA ASP A 41 -13.23 26.18 -7.69
C ASP A 41 -11.81 26.61 -8.03
N LYS A 42 -11.07 27.15 -7.07
CA LYS A 42 -9.69 27.61 -7.28
C LYS A 42 -8.77 26.47 -7.74
N ILE A 43 -8.91 25.28 -7.15
CA ILE A 43 -8.12 24.11 -7.52
C ILE A 43 -8.50 23.62 -8.92
N ALA A 44 -9.79 23.50 -9.23
CA ALA A 44 -10.25 23.10 -10.55
C ALA A 44 -9.75 24.05 -11.65
N GLU A 45 -9.78 25.35 -11.38
CA GLU A 45 -9.27 26.38 -12.29
C GLU A 45 -7.74 26.29 -12.46
N ILE A 46 -6.98 25.99 -11.40
CA ILE A 46 -5.53 25.74 -11.49
C ILE A 46 -5.25 24.49 -12.35
N LEU A 47 -5.97 23.39 -12.14
CA LEU A 47 -5.80 22.18 -12.96
C LEU A 47 -6.12 22.44 -14.43
N LEU A 48 -7.17 23.21 -14.70
CA LEU A 48 -7.54 23.61 -16.06
C LEU A 48 -6.44 24.46 -16.71
N ASP A 49 -5.86 25.40 -15.97
CA ASP A 49 -4.75 26.20 -16.46
C ASP A 49 -3.51 25.37 -16.76
N ILE A 50 -3.20 24.40 -15.91
CA ILE A 50 -2.08 23.46 -16.10
C ILE A 50 -2.32 22.63 -17.37
N ARG A 51 -3.53 22.08 -17.54
CA ARG A 51 -3.94 21.35 -18.75
C ARG A 51 -3.78 22.20 -20.02
N ASN A 52 -4.13 23.48 -19.94
CA ASN A 52 -4.02 24.44 -21.04
C ASN A 52 -2.60 24.97 -21.27
N GLY A 53 -1.61 24.48 -20.52
CA GLY A 53 -0.20 24.83 -20.71
C GLY A 53 0.20 26.19 -20.13
N LEU A 54 -0.64 26.81 -19.30
CA LEU A 54 -0.35 28.11 -18.68
C LEU A 54 0.73 28.03 -17.60
N TYR A 55 1.08 26.82 -17.13
CA TYR A 55 2.07 26.59 -16.07
C TYR A 55 3.34 25.87 -16.56
N GLY A 56 3.36 25.42 -17.81
CA GLY A 56 4.47 24.65 -18.37
C GLY A 56 4.01 23.79 -19.54
N LYS A 57 4.96 23.15 -20.21
CA LYS A 57 4.66 22.17 -21.25
C LYS A 57 4.55 20.77 -20.63
N PRO A 58 3.74 19.88 -21.21
CA PRO A 58 3.75 18.48 -20.83
C PRO A 58 5.15 17.88 -20.91
N SER A 59 5.49 17.12 -19.87
CA SER A 59 6.71 16.31 -19.77
C SER A 59 6.55 14.90 -20.36
N THR A 60 5.32 14.46 -20.58
CA THR A 60 4.99 13.19 -21.26
C THR A 60 3.98 13.41 -22.38
N PRO A 61 3.89 12.50 -23.38
CA PRO A 61 2.90 12.55 -24.44
C PRO A 61 1.45 12.49 -23.96
N ALA A 62 1.20 11.85 -22.81
CA ALA A 62 -0.13 11.73 -22.23
C ALA A 62 -0.62 13.02 -21.54
N GLY A 63 0.30 13.97 -21.27
CA GLY A 63 -0.05 15.27 -20.71
C GLY A 63 0.45 15.52 -19.29
N THR A 64 1.30 14.65 -18.71
CA THR A 64 1.83 14.87 -17.34
C THR A 64 2.68 16.13 -17.31
N VAL A 65 2.44 17.04 -16.37
CA VAL A 65 3.15 18.32 -16.27
C VAL A 65 4.00 18.35 -15.00
N SER A 66 5.25 18.80 -15.12
CA SER A 66 6.13 19.08 -13.97
C SER A 66 6.39 20.57 -13.87
N ILE A 67 6.14 21.15 -12.70
CA ILE A 67 6.17 22.60 -12.46
C ILE A 67 7.02 22.87 -11.23
N LEU A 68 7.91 23.87 -11.29
CA LEU A 68 8.62 24.34 -10.11
C LEU A 68 7.64 24.93 -9.10
N ARG A 69 7.86 24.71 -7.79
CA ARG A 69 7.03 25.32 -6.74
C ARG A 69 6.91 26.83 -6.88
N SER A 70 8.02 27.52 -7.15
CA SER A 70 8.04 28.97 -7.38
C SER A 70 7.11 29.38 -8.51
N ASP A 71 7.17 28.65 -9.63
CA ASP A 71 6.40 28.96 -10.83
C ASP A 71 4.91 28.69 -10.62
N LEU A 72 4.57 27.63 -9.89
CA LEU A 72 3.18 27.34 -9.53
C LEU A 72 2.60 28.47 -8.67
N VAL A 73 3.33 28.92 -7.66
CA VAL A 73 2.92 30.02 -6.78
C VAL A 73 2.79 31.33 -7.57
N GLU A 74 3.81 31.70 -8.34
CA GLU A 74 3.82 32.96 -9.11
C GLU A 74 2.67 33.00 -10.13
N ARG A 75 2.45 31.90 -10.86
CA ARG A 75 1.42 31.82 -11.89
C ARG A 75 0.02 31.75 -11.30
N ALA A 76 -0.18 31.08 -10.17
CA ALA A 76 -1.46 31.10 -9.46
C ALA A 76 -1.81 32.51 -8.95
N LYS A 77 -0.83 33.25 -8.42
CA LYS A 77 -1.01 34.68 -8.09
C LYS A 77 -1.38 35.50 -9.32
N LYS A 78 -0.63 35.33 -10.41
CA LYS A 78 -0.78 36.12 -11.65
C LYS A 78 -2.10 35.86 -12.38
N PHE A 79 -2.47 34.60 -12.58
CA PHE A 79 -3.62 34.23 -13.42
C PHE A 79 -4.93 34.17 -12.64
N ARG A 80 -4.87 33.85 -11.33
CA ARG A 80 -6.06 33.62 -10.51
C ARG A 80 -6.22 34.57 -9.34
N GLY A 81 -5.25 35.47 -9.12
CA GLY A 81 -5.32 36.47 -8.04
C GLY A 81 -5.34 35.85 -6.64
N ILE A 82 -4.89 34.61 -6.50
CA ILE A 82 -4.87 33.89 -5.22
C ILE A 82 -3.69 34.41 -4.40
N SER A 83 -3.91 34.69 -3.11
CA SER A 83 -2.82 35.16 -2.25
C SER A 83 -1.78 34.05 -2.06
N GLU A 84 -0.53 34.45 -1.83
CA GLU A 84 0.56 33.50 -1.59
C GLU A 84 0.30 32.64 -0.35
N GLU A 85 -0.19 33.24 0.72
CA GLU A 85 -0.61 32.54 1.94
C GLU A 85 -1.69 31.50 1.66
N GLU A 86 -2.71 31.84 0.88
CA GLU A 86 -3.76 30.88 0.51
C GLU A 86 -3.19 29.75 -0.36
N ILE A 87 -2.26 30.04 -1.26
CA ILE A 87 -1.60 29.01 -2.07
C ILE A 87 -0.84 28.03 -1.17
N LEU A 88 -0.01 28.54 -0.26
CA LEU A 88 0.90 27.76 0.56
C LEU A 88 0.18 26.97 1.66
N GLU A 89 -0.81 27.56 2.32
CA GLU A 89 -1.47 26.98 3.50
C GLU A 89 -2.72 26.17 3.14
N LEU A 90 -3.34 26.41 1.97
CA LEU A 90 -4.60 25.77 1.59
C LEU A 90 -4.49 24.99 0.28
N ILE A 91 -4.06 25.63 -0.80
CA ILE A 91 -4.12 25.02 -2.14
C ILE A 91 -3.10 23.88 -2.30
N LEU A 92 -1.82 24.12 -2.00
CA LEU A 92 -0.80 23.09 -2.16
C LEU A 92 -1.04 21.88 -1.25
N PRO A 93 -1.36 22.04 0.06
CA PRO A 93 -1.68 20.91 0.92
C PRO A 93 -2.88 20.12 0.40
N SER A 94 -3.93 20.79 -0.09
CA SER A 94 -5.12 20.13 -0.65
C SER A 94 -4.80 19.35 -1.94
N LEU A 95 -3.98 19.91 -2.82
CA LEU A 95 -3.53 19.23 -4.05
C LEU A 95 -2.72 17.96 -3.73
N MET A 96 -1.83 18.00 -2.73
CA MET A 96 -1.05 16.83 -2.31
C MET A 96 -1.92 15.79 -1.59
N SER A 97 -2.72 16.20 -0.60
CA SER A 97 -3.50 15.28 0.23
C SER A 97 -4.62 14.58 -0.54
N SER A 98 -5.16 15.24 -1.58
CA SER A 98 -6.14 14.68 -2.51
C SER A 98 -5.55 13.69 -3.50
N GLY A 99 -4.23 13.77 -3.74
CA GLY A 99 -3.52 12.97 -4.75
C GLY A 99 -3.47 13.62 -6.14
N LEU A 100 -3.94 14.85 -6.31
CA LEU A 100 -3.87 15.62 -7.56
C LEU A 100 -2.45 16.06 -7.93
N MET A 101 -1.54 16.08 -6.96
CA MET A 101 -0.17 16.55 -7.13
C MET A 101 0.82 15.68 -6.35
N LEU A 102 1.96 15.38 -6.97
CA LEU A 102 3.07 14.65 -6.36
C LEU A 102 4.26 15.58 -6.20
N GLU A 103 4.89 15.58 -5.02
CA GLU A 103 6.14 16.31 -4.79
C GLU A 103 7.33 15.43 -5.15
N ARG A 104 8.24 15.97 -5.97
CA ARG A 104 9.51 15.33 -6.30
C ARG A 104 10.65 16.09 -5.61
N LEU A 105 11.25 15.44 -4.63
CA LEU A 105 12.48 15.90 -3.97
C LEU A 105 13.67 15.55 -4.87
N ILE A 106 14.20 16.54 -5.57
CA ILE A 106 15.51 16.49 -6.24
C ILE A 106 16.50 17.21 -5.29
N PRO A 107 17.81 16.89 -5.28
CA PRO A 107 18.83 17.67 -4.54
C PRO A 107 19.00 19.15 -4.99
N ASP A 108 18.02 19.71 -5.68
CA ASP A 108 17.93 21.12 -6.10
C ASP A 108 17.14 21.92 -5.02
N PRO A 109 17.53 23.15 -4.67
CA PRO A 109 16.86 23.97 -3.64
C PRO A 109 15.35 24.21 -3.81
N SER A 110 14.73 23.89 -4.95
CA SER A 110 13.30 24.08 -5.19
C SER A 110 12.59 22.78 -5.58
N PRO A 111 11.55 22.33 -4.85
CA PRO A 111 10.82 21.11 -5.21
C PRO A 111 10.05 21.29 -6.51
N TYR A 112 10.00 20.22 -7.30
CA TYR A 112 9.13 20.10 -8.46
C TYR A 112 7.83 19.41 -8.07
N TYR A 113 6.73 19.92 -8.59
CA TYR A 113 5.42 19.31 -8.49
C TYR A 113 5.05 18.65 -9.80
N THR A 114 4.69 17.37 -9.74
CA THR A 114 4.21 16.61 -10.88
C THR A 114 2.69 16.46 -10.78
N PHE A 115 2.01 16.86 -11.84
CA PHE A 115 0.58 16.69 -12.07
C PHE A 115 0.40 15.56 -13.09
N PRO A 116 0.02 14.35 -12.66
CA PRO A 116 -0.18 13.22 -13.56
C PRO A 116 -1.25 13.54 -14.61
N ALA A 117 -1.05 13.11 -15.86
CA ALA A 117 -2.03 13.31 -16.94
C ALA A 117 -3.49 12.96 -16.54
N PRO A 118 -3.75 11.87 -15.79
CA PRO A 118 -5.11 11.56 -15.32
C PRO A 118 -5.78 12.67 -14.50
N CYS A 119 -5.02 13.42 -13.68
CA CYS A 119 -5.61 14.48 -12.84
C CYS A 119 -6.04 15.71 -13.65
N LEU A 120 -5.56 15.82 -14.90
CA LEU A 120 -5.84 16.91 -15.83
C LEU A 120 -6.96 16.53 -16.81
N SER A 121 -7.64 15.39 -16.62
CA SER A 121 -8.80 15.01 -17.43
C SER A 121 -10.03 15.85 -17.09
N GLU A 122 -10.98 15.94 -18.03
CA GLU A 122 -12.22 16.71 -17.83
C GLU A 122 -13.05 16.18 -16.68
N GLU A 123 -13.09 14.86 -16.55
CA GLU A 123 -13.83 14.14 -15.52
C GLU A 123 -13.30 14.48 -14.13
N ILE A 124 -11.98 14.45 -13.94
CA ILE A 124 -11.36 14.74 -12.64
C ILE A 124 -11.48 16.21 -12.26
N ILE A 125 -11.30 17.12 -13.22
CA ILE A 125 -11.47 18.57 -12.99
C ILE A 125 -12.93 18.87 -12.61
N ALA A 126 -13.90 18.28 -13.31
CA ALA A 126 -15.32 18.45 -13.01
C ALA A 126 -15.67 17.88 -11.62
N LEU A 127 -15.16 16.71 -11.27
CA LEU A 127 -15.35 16.09 -9.96
C LEU A 127 -14.78 16.94 -8.83
N THR A 128 -13.61 17.55 -9.05
CA THR A 128 -12.97 18.46 -8.09
C THR A 128 -13.86 19.66 -7.82
N LYS A 129 -14.45 20.24 -8.87
CA LYS A 129 -15.36 21.40 -8.78
C LYS A 129 -16.66 21.06 -8.05
N LEU A 130 -17.28 19.93 -8.40
CA LEU A 130 -18.58 19.51 -7.86
C LEU A 130 -18.49 18.90 -6.45
N GLY A 131 -17.30 18.54 -5.99
CA GLY A 131 -17.13 17.87 -4.69
C GLY A 131 -17.55 16.41 -4.68
N GLY A 132 -17.59 15.77 -5.85
CA GLY A 132 -18.15 14.44 -6.08
C GLY A 132 -19.46 14.47 -6.88
N ARG A 133 -20.02 13.29 -7.21
CA ARG A 133 -21.35 13.18 -7.84
C ARG A 133 -22.41 12.99 -6.76
N GLU A 134 -23.44 13.84 -6.72
CA GLU A 134 -24.64 13.61 -5.89
C GLU A 134 -25.23 12.23 -6.22
N GLY A 135 -25.45 11.40 -5.19
CA GLY A 135 -25.91 10.02 -5.38
C GLY A 135 -24.79 8.97 -5.47
N VAL A 136 -23.51 9.38 -5.39
CA VAL A 136 -22.48 8.47 -4.87
C VAL A 136 -22.73 8.38 -3.38
N THR A 137 -23.65 7.46 -3.01
CA THR A 137 -23.61 6.83 -1.71
C THR A 137 -22.16 6.61 -1.38
N LYS A 138 -21.77 6.99 -0.14
CA LYS A 138 -20.53 6.58 0.51
C LYS A 138 -20.10 5.28 -0.17
N PRO A 139 -18.88 5.15 -0.72
CA PRO A 139 -18.36 3.81 -0.78
C PRO A 139 -18.38 3.36 0.69
N GLU A 140 -19.46 2.66 1.09
CA GLU A 140 -19.26 1.42 1.78
C GLU A 140 -18.16 0.79 0.95
N ILE A 141 -16.97 0.81 1.53
CA ILE A 141 -15.81 0.25 0.90
C ILE A 141 -16.18 -1.21 0.78
N VAL A 142 -16.86 -1.58 -0.30
CA VAL A 142 -16.84 -2.91 -0.86
C VAL A 142 -15.41 -3.01 -1.32
N ARG A 143 -14.56 -3.31 -0.33
CA ARG A 143 -13.13 -3.52 -0.48
C ARG A 143 -13.08 -4.58 -1.58
N PRO A 144 -12.44 -4.30 -2.72
CA PRO A 144 -12.19 -5.37 -3.67
C PRO A 144 -11.47 -6.45 -2.86
N ALA A 145 -12.04 -7.66 -2.86
CA ALA A 145 -11.42 -8.82 -2.26
C ALA A 145 -9.96 -8.86 -2.73
N ASN A 146 -9.04 -9.05 -1.78
CA ASN A 146 -7.60 -9.26 -1.94
C ASN A 146 -6.70 -8.05 -1.67
N LYS A 147 -6.87 -7.38 -0.51
CA LYS A 147 -5.76 -6.65 0.09
C LYS A 147 -4.96 -7.58 1.01
N ILE A 148 -3.64 -7.50 0.98
CA ILE A 148 -2.75 -8.36 1.77
C ILE A 148 -2.91 -8.15 3.28
N ASP A 149 -3.30 -6.95 3.70
CA ASP A 149 -3.68 -6.68 5.09
C ASP A 149 -4.87 -7.56 5.54
N ASP A 150 -5.85 -7.81 4.67
CA ASP A 150 -6.97 -8.72 4.95
C ASP A 150 -6.52 -10.19 5.08
N ILE A 151 -5.54 -10.63 4.29
CA ILE A 151 -4.93 -11.98 4.40
C ILE A 151 -4.24 -12.13 5.76
N PHE A 152 -3.40 -11.18 6.14
CA PHE A 152 -2.73 -11.19 7.45
C PHE A 152 -3.73 -11.07 8.60
N SER A 153 -4.82 -10.33 8.41
CA SER A 153 -5.90 -10.22 9.38
C SER A 153 -6.62 -11.54 9.60
N ALA A 154 -6.95 -12.27 8.54
CA ALA A 154 -7.52 -13.61 8.64
C ALA A 154 -6.56 -14.57 9.37
N ALA A 155 -5.31 -14.63 8.92
CA ALA A 155 -4.29 -15.51 9.50
C ALA A 155 -4.06 -15.24 11.00
N LEU A 156 -3.93 -13.97 11.40
CA LEU A 156 -3.74 -13.60 12.80
C LEU A 156 -5.00 -13.87 13.65
N LYS A 157 -6.21 -13.69 13.09
CA LYS A 157 -7.46 -14.03 13.79
C LYS A 157 -7.58 -15.53 14.04
N GLU A 158 -7.20 -16.37 13.08
CA GLU A 158 -7.15 -17.83 13.24
C GLU A 158 -6.19 -18.23 14.37
N LEU A 159 -5.08 -17.50 14.54
CA LEU A 159 -4.15 -17.65 15.66
C LEU A 159 -4.64 -17.02 16.98
N GLY A 160 -5.88 -16.52 17.02
CA GLY A 160 -6.53 -15.99 18.22
C GLY A 160 -6.15 -14.56 18.58
N PHE A 161 -5.65 -13.77 17.64
CA PHE A 161 -5.40 -12.34 17.84
C PHE A 161 -6.64 -11.49 17.57
N GLU A 162 -6.83 -10.44 18.37
CA GLU A 162 -7.67 -9.31 18.03
C GLU A 162 -6.91 -8.43 17.03
N VAL A 163 -7.45 -8.25 15.82
CA VAL A 163 -6.75 -7.56 14.74
C VAL A 163 -7.42 -6.24 14.40
N SER A 164 -6.60 -5.19 14.31
CA SER A 164 -6.96 -3.86 13.80
C SER A 164 -6.23 -3.60 12.48
N LEU A 165 -6.96 -3.15 11.46
CA LEU A 165 -6.42 -2.82 10.14
C LEU A 165 -6.25 -1.31 9.96
N SER A 166 -5.19 -0.89 9.27
CA SER A 166 -4.92 0.50 8.90
C SER A 166 -5.10 1.49 10.07
N THR A 167 -4.62 1.11 11.25
CA THR A 167 -4.87 1.83 12.51
C THR A 167 -3.74 2.79 12.83
N SER A 168 -4.06 3.94 13.42
CA SER A 168 -3.06 4.88 13.96
C SER A 168 -2.74 4.51 15.41
N LYS A 169 -1.47 4.28 15.70
CA LYS A 169 -0.97 3.98 17.05
C LYS A 169 -0.21 5.17 17.61
N GLU A 170 -0.37 5.38 18.91
CA GLU A 170 0.32 6.46 19.61
C GLU A 170 1.83 6.34 19.43
N SER A 171 2.47 7.46 19.12
CA SER A 171 3.92 7.53 19.05
C SER A 171 4.51 8.09 20.34
N ARG A 172 5.83 7.96 20.48
CA ARG A 172 6.61 8.53 21.59
C ARG A 172 6.90 10.01 21.42
N GLN A 173 6.92 10.52 20.19
CA GLN A 173 7.46 11.83 19.84
C GLN A 173 6.48 12.76 19.10
N GLY A 174 5.20 12.42 19.01
CA GLY A 174 4.19 13.31 18.42
C GLY A 174 3.17 12.58 17.57
N GLU A 175 3.25 12.73 16.24
CA GLU A 175 2.22 12.24 15.32
C GLU A 175 2.02 10.71 15.43
N PRO A 176 0.77 10.22 15.36
CA PRO A 176 0.49 8.79 15.42
C PRO A 176 1.16 8.01 14.27
N VAL A 177 1.72 6.86 14.59
CA VAL A 177 2.28 5.94 13.58
C VAL A 177 1.13 5.15 12.98
N LYS A 178 0.87 5.32 11.68
CA LYS A 178 -0.06 4.46 10.95
C LYS A 178 0.53 3.05 10.86
N VAL A 179 -0.27 2.01 11.07
CA VAL A 179 0.12 0.59 11.00
C VAL A 179 -0.84 -0.15 10.08
N ASP A 180 -0.32 -1.01 9.20
CA ASP A 180 -1.14 -1.71 8.21
C ASP A 180 -1.96 -2.82 8.87
N VAL A 181 -1.31 -3.70 9.66
CA VAL A 181 -1.99 -4.68 10.51
C VAL A 181 -1.38 -4.66 11.90
N TRP A 182 -2.27 -4.60 12.90
CA TRP A 182 -1.90 -4.66 14.30
C TRP A 182 -2.70 -5.76 15.00
N GLY A 183 -2.04 -6.85 15.35
CA GLY A 183 -2.61 -7.94 16.13
C GLY A 183 -2.32 -7.75 17.61
N GLN A 184 -3.29 -8.00 18.48
CA GLN A 184 -3.10 -8.04 19.93
C GLN A 184 -3.73 -9.29 20.51
N ARG A 185 -3.01 -9.95 21.41
CA ARG A 185 -3.52 -11.07 22.18
C ARG A 185 -3.02 -10.98 23.60
N ARG A 186 -3.86 -11.33 24.56
CA ARG A 186 -3.44 -11.43 25.96
C ARG A 186 -2.85 -12.82 26.20
N ILE A 187 -1.59 -12.88 26.63
CA ILE A 187 -0.89 -14.10 26.99
C ILE A 187 -0.54 -14.00 28.47
N GLY A 188 -1.27 -14.72 29.31
CA GLY A 188 -1.22 -14.56 30.77
C GLY A 188 -1.60 -13.13 31.18
N SER A 189 -0.70 -12.46 31.90
CA SER A 189 -0.88 -11.05 32.31
C SER A 189 -0.40 -10.05 31.24
N THR A 190 0.34 -10.49 30.23
CA THR A 190 1.02 -9.61 29.27
C THR A 190 0.23 -9.46 27.98
N ARG A 191 0.24 -8.26 27.41
CA ARG A 191 -0.26 -8.02 26.06
C ARG A 191 0.86 -8.35 25.07
N PHE A 192 0.61 -9.31 24.20
CA PHE A 192 1.47 -9.63 23.07
C PHE A 192 0.92 -8.95 21.82
N SER A 193 1.70 -8.06 21.23
CA SER A 193 1.35 -7.32 20.03
C SER A 193 2.22 -7.71 18.83
N VAL A 194 1.55 -7.83 17.69
CA VAL A 194 2.13 -8.15 16.39
C VAL A 194 1.95 -6.93 15.49
N TYR A 195 3.05 -6.43 14.95
CA TYR A 195 3.09 -5.39 13.94
C TYR A 195 3.35 -6.03 12.58
N VAL A 196 2.56 -5.68 11.56
CA VAL A 196 2.82 -6.09 10.17
C VAL A 196 2.81 -4.86 9.28
N SER A 197 3.87 -4.73 8.47
CA SER A 197 3.96 -3.75 7.39
C SER A 197 3.77 -4.45 6.05
N CYS A 198 2.72 -4.06 5.33
CA CYS A 198 2.33 -4.62 4.04
C CYS A 198 2.64 -3.67 2.88
N ARG A 199 3.21 -2.50 3.13
CA ARG A 199 3.36 -1.41 2.14
C ARG A 199 4.13 -1.80 0.88
N ASN A 200 5.08 -2.72 1.01
CA ASN A 200 6.05 -3.03 -0.05
C ASN A 200 5.85 -4.42 -0.66
N TRP A 201 4.69 -5.02 -0.46
CA TRP A 201 4.39 -6.40 -0.83
C TRP A 201 4.65 -6.78 -2.31
N ASN A 202 4.61 -5.81 -3.23
CA ASN A 202 4.82 -6.00 -4.67
C ASN A 202 6.10 -5.34 -5.20
N LYS A 203 7.02 -4.92 -4.32
CA LYS A 203 8.23 -4.19 -4.71
C LYS A 203 9.47 -4.79 -4.07
N THR A 204 10.60 -4.56 -4.71
CA THR A 204 11.92 -4.76 -4.11
C THR A 204 12.19 -3.66 -3.10
N VAL A 205 12.50 -4.03 -1.86
CA VAL A 205 12.80 -3.13 -0.75
C VAL A 205 14.31 -3.03 -0.57
N ASN A 206 14.81 -1.80 -0.59
CA ASN A 206 16.20 -1.49 -0.29
C ASN A 206 16.38 -1.14 1.20
N LYS A 207 17.63 -0.87 1.60
CA LYS A 207 17.98 -0.49 2.96
C LYS A 207 17.14 0.67 3.52
N ASP A 208 16.90 1.71 2.72
CA ASP A 208 16.16 2.89 3.18
C ASP A 208 14.71 2.54 3.54
N GLY A 209 14.06 1.68 2.75
CA GLY A 209 12.71 1.21 3.06
C GLY A 209 12.64 0.42 4.37
N VAL A 210 13.67 -0.36 4.72
CA VAL A 210 13.73 -1.05 6.02
C VAL A 210 13.99 -0.07 7.16
N ILE A 211 14.86 0.93 6.97
CA ILE A 211 15.14 1.98 7.97
C ILE A 211 13.88 2.78 8.30
N GLU A 212 13.03 3.06 7.30
CA GLU A 212 11.74 3.71 7.53
C GLU A 212 10.87 2.87 8.47
N GLU A 213 10.76 1.56 8.24
CA GLU A 213 9.98 0.65 9.08
C GLU A 213 10.55 0.50 10.49
N ILE A 214 11.88 0.44 10.63
CA ILE A 214 12.57 0.46 11.93
C ILE A 214 12.19 1.75 12.69
N SER A 215 12.31 2.90 12.03
CA SER A 215 12.00 4.20 12.62
C SER A 215 10.54 4.28 13.07
N ARG A 216 9.62 3.76 12.26
CA ARG A 216 8.19 3.68 12.59
C ARG A 216 7.95 2.83 13.83
N VAL A 217 8.57 1.66 13.94
CA VAL A 217 8.40 0.77 15.09
C VAL A 217 9.02 1.36 16.36
N VAL A 218 10.23 1.92 16.28
CA VAL A 218 10.91 2.54 17.45
C VAL A 218 10.13 3.74 17.98
N ASN A 219 9.43 4.45 17.09
CA ASN A 219 8.57 5.57 17.47
C ASN A 219 7.24 5.16 18.09
N LEU A 220 6.84 3.88 18.07
CA LEU A 220 5.62 3.43 18.74
C LEU A 220 5.75 3.55 20.26
N ARG A 221 4.68 4.03 20.91
CA ARG A 221 4.60 4.08 22.37
C ARG A 221 4.65 2.67 22.97
N GLU A 222 3.87 1.75 22.40
CA GLU A 222 3.90 0.32 22.72
C GLU A 222 4.75 -0.41 21.68
N LEU A 223 5.90 -0.97 22.09
CA LEU A 223 6.73 -1.74 21.17
C LEU A 223 6.11 -3.14 20.96
N PRO A 224 5.90 -3.55 19.69
CA PRO A 224 5.42 -4.88 19.38
C PRO A 224 6.48 -5.95 19.67
N GLN A 225 6.04 -7.11 20.16
CA GLN A 225 6.91 -8.26 20.42
C GLN A 225 7.26 -9.01 19.14
N LEU A 226 6.39 -9.00 18.14
CA LEU A 226 6.66 -9.54 16.80
C LEU A 226 6.49 -8.43 15.76
N ARG A 227 7.49 -8.24 14.92
CA ARG A 227 7.52 -7.25 13.85
C ARG A 227 7.67 -8.00 12.54
N ILE A 228 6.75 -7.80 11.61
CA ILE A 228 6.74 -8.49 10.33
C ILE A 228 6.85 -7.45 9.21
N ILE A 229 7.80 -7.66 8.30
CA ILE A 229 7.88 -6.92 7.03
C ILE A 229 7.47 -7.86 5.90
N VAL A 230 6.51 -7.39 5.11
CA VAL A 230 6.04 -8.08 3.90
C VAL A 230 6.52 -7.31 2.68
N ALA A 231 7.21 -8.00 1.78
CA ALA A 231 7.78 -7.41 0.59
C ALA A 231 7.67 -8.32 -0.63
N GLY A 232 7.84 -7.78 -1.82
CA GLY A 232 8.03 -8.61 -3.01
C GLY A 232 9.39 -9.31 -2.94
N GLU A 233 10.44 -8.53 -2.67
CA GLU A 233 11.81 -9.01 -2.50
C GLU A 233 12.58 -8.02 -1.62
N LEU A 234 13.53 -8.47 -0.81
CA LEU A 234 14.47 -7.60 -0.09
C LEU A 234 15.85 -7.68 -0.75
N ALA A 235 16.47 -6.53 -0.95
CA ALA A 235 17.90 -6.48 -1.24
C ALA A 235 18.69 -7.13 -0.09
N LYS A 236 19.86 -7.70 -0.39
CA LYS A 236 20.65 -8.47 0.58
C LYS A 236 21.00 -7.67 1.83
N ASP A 237 21.43 -6.43 1.64
CA ASP A 237 21.75 -5.49 2.71
C ASP A 237 20.51 -5.08 3.53
N ALA A 238 19.36 -4.91 2.86
CA ALA A 238 18.08 -4.64 3.51
C ALA A 238 17.64 -5.81 4.41
N ARG A 239 17.84 -7.04 3.96
CA ARG A 239 17.54 -8.27 4.71
C ARG A 239 18.39 -8.39 5.97
N GLU A 240 19.71 -8.24 5.83
CA GLU A 240 20.65 -8.32 6.96
C GLU A 240 20.29 -7.31 8.06
N ILE A 241 19.89 -6.10 7.66
CA ILE A 241 19.46 -5.05 8.60
C ILE A 241 18.13 -5.41 9.26
N ALA A 242 17.12 -5.81 8.48
CA ALA A 242 15.81 -6.18 9.00
C ALA A 242 15.91 -7.32 10.05
N GLU A 243 16.70 -8.37 9.75
CA GLU A 243 16.95 -9.48 10.67
C GLU A 243 17.65 -9.02 11.95
N SER A 244 18.68 -8.16 11.83
CA SER A 244 19.41 -7.64 12.99
C SER A 244 18.54 -6.79 13.94
N GLU A 245 17.50 -6.16 13.40
CA GLU A 245 16.52 -5.34 14.14
C GLU A 245 15.29 -6.15 14.62
N GLY A 246 15.34 -7.47 14.45
CA GLY A 246 14.33 -8.41 14.93
C GLY A 246 13.04 -8.42 14.11
N PHE A 247 13.10 -8.05 12.83
CA PHE A 247 11.97 -8.24 11.92
C PHE A 247 11.94 -9.68 11.40
N TYR A 248 10.75 -10.27 11.41
CA TYR A 248 10.42 -11.45 10.65
C TYR A 248 10.04 -11.05 9.22
N ILE A 249 10.64 -11.67 8.22
CA ILE A 249 10.53 -11.23 6.82
C ILE A 249 9.70 -12.24 6.04
N ILE A 250 8.70 -11.75 5.30
CA ILE A 250 7.89 -12.56 4.40
C ILE A 250 8.01 -11.98 2.99
N GLU A 251 8.71 -12.70 2.11
CA GLU A 251 8.88 -12.34 0.70
C GLU A 251 7.85 -13.04 -0.17
N LEU A 252 6.97 -12.26 -0.80
CA LEU A 252 5.90 -12.76 -1.67
C LEU A 252 6.41 -13.06 -3.09
N GLY A 253 7.57 -12.53 -3.48
CA GLY A 253 8.10 -12.63 -4.83
C GLY A 253 7.23 -11.86 -5.82
N ARG A 254 6.92 -12.50 -6.95
CA ARG A 254 6.05 -11.95 -8.00
C ARG A 254 4.60 -12.46 -7.92
N ARG A 255 4.20 -13.05 -6.79
CA ARG A 255 2.86 -13.62 -6.62
C ARG A 255 1.82 -12.51 -6.60
N THR A 256 0.74 -12.74 -7.34
CA THR A 256 -0.42 -11.84 -7.40
C THR A 256 -1.72 -12.56 -7.04
N ASP A 257 -1.69 -13.90 -6.98
CA ASP A 257 -2.84 -14.71 -6.59
C ASP A 257 -3.03 -14.68 -5.07
N ALA A 258 -4.25 -14.36 -4.64
CA ALA A 258 -4.56 -14.18 -3.23
C ALA A 258 -4.55 -15.50 -2.45
N LYS A 259 -4.87 -16.63 -3.10
CA LYS A 259 -4.84 -17.95 -2.46
C LYS A 259 -3.40 -18.38 -2.22
N GLU A 260 -2.53 -18.23 -3.22
CA GLU A 260 -1.09 -18.51 -3.08
C GLU A 260 -0.44 -17.64 -2.00
N ILE A 261 -0.78 -16.35 -1.96
CA ILE A 261 -0.28 -15.43 -0.92
C ILE A 261 -0.80 -15.86 0.46
N SER A 262 -2.08 -16.23 0.57
CA SER A 262 -2.68 -16.70 1.82
C SER A 262 -2.01 -17.96 2.34
N GLU A 263 -1.80 -18.96 1.49
CA GLU A 263 -1.09 -20.20 1.83
C GLU A 263 0.34 -19.92 2.31
N LEU A 264 1.06 -19.01 1.64
CA LEU A 264 2.41 -18.62 2.04
C LEU A 264 2.42 -17.91 3.40
N VAL A 265 1.51 -16.96 3.62
CA VAL A 265 1.41 -16.21 4.88
C VAL A 265 1.06 -17.14 6.03
N ASN A 266 0.05 -18.00 5.84
CA ASN A 266 -0.35 -18.97 6.85
C ASN A 266 0.79 -19.90 7.22
N LYS A 267 1.49 -20.45 6.21
CA LYS A 267 2.65 -21.30 6.42
C LYS A 267 3.77 -20.58 7.18
N ALA A 268 4.11 -19.35 6.79
CA ALA A 268 5.16 -18.58 7.44
C ALA A 268 4.83 -18.30 8.93
N LEU A 269 3.58 -17.93 9.23
CA LEU A 269 3.15 -17.71 10.61
C LEU A 269 3.09 -19.01 11.41
N GLU A 270 2.58 -20.10 10.82
CA GLU A 270 2.54 -21.42 11.45
C GLU A 270 3.94 -21.92 11.77
N ASP A 271 4.87 -21.83 10.82
CA ASP A 271 6.28 -22.18 11.01
C ASP A 271 6.88 -21.35 12.16
N PHE A 272 6.64 -20.04 12.18
CA PHE A 272 7.11 -19.16 13.25
C PHE A 272 6.57 -19.60 14.63
N PHE A 273 5.25 -19.71 14.80
CA PHE A 273 4.64 -20.02 16.10
C PHE A 273 4.92 -21.45 16.56
N THR A 274 4.99 -22.40 15.63
CA THR A 274 5.37 -23.79 15.93
C THR A 274 6.85 -23.87 16.28
N SER A 275 7.71 -23.06 15.65
CA SER A 275 9.14 -23.02 15.94
C SER A 275 9.50 -22.50 17.35
N ILE A 276 8.59 -21.78 18.00
CA ILE A 276 8.74 -21.31 19.38
C ILE A 276 7.93 -22.15 20.39
N ALA A 277 7.10 -23.09 19.90
CA ALA A 277 6.33 -23.98 20.74
C ALA A 277 7.23 -24.97 21.50
N HIS A 278 6.77 -25.39 22.67
CA HIS A 278 7.45 -26.38 23.49
C HIS A 278 7.67 -27.69 22.70
N PRO A 279 8.84 -28.36 22.79
CA PRO A 279 9.17 -29.53 21.97
C PRO A 279 8.12 -30.64 21.97
N LYS A 280 7.49 -30.91 23.12
CA LYS A 280 6.39 -31.87 23.25
C LYS A 280 5.18 -31.57 22.34
N LEU A 281 4.85 -30.29 22.15
CA LEU A 281 3.76 -29.89 21.25
C LEU A 281 4.16 -30.10 19.79
N ARG A 282 5.42 -29.83 19.43
CA ARG A 282 5.91 -30.11 18.07
C ARG A 282 5.93 -31.59 17.74
N GLU A 283 6.30 -32.43 18.70
CA GLU A 283 6.25 -33.89 18.55
C GLU A 283 4.82 -34.36 18.33
N LEU A 284 3.84 -33.79 19.04
CA LEU A 284 2.43 -34.08 18.83
C LEU A 284 1.94 -33.63 17.45
N THR A 285 2.29 -32.43 17.00
CA THR A 285 1.94 -31.93 15.66
C THR A 285 2.52 -32.83 14.56
N SER A 286 3.78 -33.24 14.70
CA SER A 286 4.42 -34.18 13.76
C SER A 286 3.71 -35.53 13.72
N ARG A 287 3.33 -36.08 14.88
CA ARG A 287 2.58 -37.35 14.94
C ARG A 287 1.18 -37.23 14.33
N ILE A 288 0.53 -36.08 14.45
CA ILE A 288 -0.77 -35.83 13.82
C ILE A 288 -0.63 -35.79 12.29
N ALA A 289 0.37 -35.07 11.76
CA ALA A 289 0.64 -35.03 10.32
C ALA A 289 0.93 -36.43 9.75
N ASP A 290 1.75 -37.24 10.46
CA ASP A 290 2.01 -38.64 10.08
C ASP A 290 0.74 -39.51 10.05
N LEU A 291 -0.25 -39.20 10.90
CA LEU A 291 -1.52 -39.92 10.94
C LEU A 291 -2.45 -39.48 9.80
N GLU A 292 -2.48 -38.19 9.47
CA GLU A 292 -3.25 -37.65 8.35
C GLU A 292 -2.79 -38.24 7.01
N GLU A 293 -1.47 -38.31 6.78
CA GLU A 293 -0.93 -38.92 5.55
C GLU A 293 -1.30 -40.41 5.44
N LYS A 294 -1.29 -41.14 6.57
CA LYS A 294 -1.73 -42.54 6.61
C LYS A 294 -3.22 -42.67 6.32
N LEU A 295 -4.04 -41.74 6.82
CA LEU A 295 -5.49 -41.69 6.58
C LEU A 295 -5.79 -41.43 5.09
N GLU A 296 -5.13 -40.46 4.46
CA GLU A 296 -5.28 -40.19 3.02
C GLU A 296 -4.92 -41.42 2.18
N LYS A 297 -3.86 -42.13 2.58
CA LYS A 297 -3.45 -43.37 1.90
C LYS A 297 -4.53 -44.45 2.02
N ILE A 298 -5.11 -44.63 3.21
CA ILE A 298 -6.21 -45.58 3.43
C ILE A 298 -7.43 -45.20 2.59
N GLU A 299 -7.79 -43.91 2.54
CA GLU A 299 -8.93 -43.43 1.76
C GLU A 299 -8.75 -43.69 0.26
N LYS A 300 -7.53 -43.49 -0.26
CA LYS A 300 -7.18 -43.79 -1.63
C LYS A 300 -7.27 -45.29 -1.94
N ASP A 301 -6.73 -46.14 -1.07
CA ASP A 301 -6.78 -47.60 -1.20
C ASP A 301 -8.25 -48.10 -1.19
N LEU A 302 -9.08 -47.54 -0.31
CA LEU A 302 -10.52 -47.84 -0.23
C LEU A 302 -11.25 -47.43 -1.51
N SER A 303 -10.94 -46.25 -2.05
CA SER A 303 -11.53 -45.74 -3.28
C SER A 303 -11.18 -46.61 -4.48
N GLU A 304 -9.94 -47.07 -4.57
CA GLU A 304 -9.50 -48.02 -5.59
C GLU A 304 -10.24 -49.36 -5.48
N LEU A 305 -10.39 -49.91 -4.28
CA LEU A 305 -11.14 -51.14 -4.03
C LEU A 305 -12.61 -51.01 -4.44
N ILE A 306 -13.28 -49.92 -4.08
CA ILE A 306 -14.66 -49.63 -4.47
C ILE A 306 -14.78 -49.53 -6.00
N SER A 307 -13.81 -48.91 -6.67
CA SER A 307 -13.81 -48.79 -8.14
C SER A 307 -13.67 -50.14 -8.85
N LYS A 308 -12.91 -51.08 -8.28
CA LYS A 308 -12.74 -52.45 -8.79
C LYS A 308 -14.02 -53.27 -8.60
N LEU A 309 -14.68 -53.13 -7.46
CA LEU A 309 -15.95 -53.79 -7.18
C LEU A 309 -17.08 -53.33 -8.10
N LYS A 310 -17.15 -52.04 -8.46
CA LYS A 310 -18.17 -51.52 -9.41
C LYS A 310 -17.99 -51.96 -10.87
N LYS A 311 -16.84 -52.54 -11.22
CA LYS A 311 -16.54 -53.05 -12.57
C LYS A 311 -16.80 -54.56 -12.72
N THR A 312 -17.22 -55.22 -11.64
CA THR A 312 -17.56 -56.66 -11.61
C THR A 312 -19.08 -56.80 -11.56
#